data_AF-A0A7K3D4D4-F1
#
_entry.id   AF-A0A7K3D4D4-F1
#
_cell.length_a   1.000
_cell.length_b   1.000
_cell.length_c   1.000
_cell.angle_alpha   90.00
_cell.angle_beta   90.00
_cell.angle_gamma   90.00
#
_symmetry.space_group_name_H-M   'P 1'
#
loop_
_entity.id
_entity.type
_entity.pdbx_description
1 polymer ?
#
loop_
_entity_poly.entity_id
_entity_poly.type
_entity_poly.pdbx_seq_one_letter_code
_entity_poly.pdbx_strand_id
1 'polypeptide(L)'
;MGSAGPSRRTLLTAGAASAVVPWAAGGAAWGATVSAAAEAPDPYETLLARAAEQLTGGDFDAADPDFAAALKTLDTQASGWWRQLDRSAGRTALWADLSPAKDPGNFGQSYTRLRTLATAWATPGTSLSGSAETLGTLLDALRFLHATGYHPG
;
A
#
# COMPACT_ATOMS: atom_id res chain seq x y z
N MET A 1 35.66 -9.71 42.25
CA MET A 1 34.29 -9.34 42.69
C MET A 1 33.49 -8.96 41.47
N GLY A 2 32.56 -9.84 41.07
CA GLY A 2 31.68 -9.61 39.91
C GLY A 2 30.50 -8.74 40.30
N SER A 3 30.31 -7.63 39.62
CA SER A 3 29.10 -6.82 39.68
C SER A 3 28.11 -7.33 38.63
N ALA A 4 27.22 -8.21 39.08
CA ALA A 4 26.04 -8.62 38.32
C ALA A 4 25.11 -7.40 38.15
N GLY A 5 24.97 -6.92 36.91
CA GLY A 5 23.95 -5.94 36.56
C GLY A 5 22.54 -6.52 36.70
N PRO A 6 21.54 -5.72 37.05
CA PRO A 6 20.22 -6.21 37.44
C PRO A 6 19.51 -7.01 36.32
N SER A 7 18.95 -8.14 36.75
CA SER A 7 18.30 -9.19 35.97
C SER A 7 17.00 -8.71 35.31
N ARG A 8 16.75 -9.17 34.08
CA ARG A 8 15.60 -8.89 33.20
C ARG A 8 14.29 -9.54 33.69
N ARG A 9 13.94 -9.38 34.97
CA ARG A 9 12.91 -10.20 35.61
C ARG A 9 11.93 -9.47 36.51
N THR A 10 11.79 -8.16 36.36
CA THR A 10 10.92 -7.36 37.23
C THR A 10 10.21 -6.24 36.48
N LEU A 11 9.32 -6.59 35.55
CA LEU A 11 8.24 -5.69 35.09
C LEU A 11 7.00 -6.53 34.75
N LEU A 12 6.36 -7.10 35.77
CA LEU A 12 4.98 -7.59 35.71
C LEU A 12 4.23 -6.94 36.88
N THR A 13 3.69 -5.76 36.62
CA THR A 13 2.81 -5.05 37.55
C THR A 13 1.73 -4.31 36.79
N ALA A 14 0.50 -4.48 37.27
CA ALA A 14 -0.75 -3.78 36.95
C ALA A 14 -1.52 -4.30 35.72
N GLY A 15 -2.77 -4.74 35.82
CA GLY A 15 -3.67 -4.79 36.97
C GLY A 15 -4.88 -5.68 36.69
N ALA A 16 -5.29 -6.45 37.70
CA ALA A 16 -6.53 -7.20 37.68
C ALA A 16 -7.68 -6.25 38.08
N ALA A 17 -8.53 -5.89 37.12
CA ALA A 17 -9.83 -5.28 37.42
C ALA A 17 -10.90 -6.37 37.30
N SER A 18 -11.34 -6.89 38.44
CA SER A 18 -12.53 -7.74 38.51
C SER A 18 -13.77 -6.86 38.38
N ALA A 19 -14.50 -6.98 37.27
CA ALA A 19 -15.86 -6.46 37.16
C ALA A 19 -16.84 -7.62 37.28
N VAL A 20 -17.55 -7.67 38.41
CA VAL A 20 -18.73 -8.53 38.60
C VAL A 20 -19.91 -7.79 37.96
N VAL A 21 -20.56 -8.39 36.96
CA VAL A 21 -21.79 -7.84 36.36
C VAL A 21 -22.92 -8.87 36.56
N PRO A 22 -24.06 -8.48 37.15
CA PRO A 22 -25.20 -9.37 37.34
C PRO A 22 -25.90 -9.68 36.01
N TRP A 23 -26.31 -10.94 35.86
CA TRP A 23 -27.19 -11.44 34.80
C TRP A 23 -28.54 -10.69 34.85
N ALA A 24 -28.90 -10.01 33.78
CA ALA A 24 -30.27 -9.60 33.48
C ALA A 24 -30.42 -9.42 31.96
N ALA A 25 -31.18 -10.34 31.36
CA ALA A 25 -31.79 -10.33 30.02
C ALA A 25 -31.32 -9.28 28.98
N GLY A 26 -30.61 -9.73 27.96
CA GLY A 26 -30.34 -8.99 26.72
C GLY A 26 -29.05 -9.48 26.06
N GLY A 27 -29.16 -10.07 24.86
CA GLY A 27 -28.10 -10.84 24.19
C GLY A 27 -26.72 -10.17 24.20
N ALA A 28 -25.76 -10.81 24.87
CA ALA A 28 -24.38 -10.39 24.94
C ALA A 28 -23.67 -10.66 23.60
N ALA A 29 -23.41 -9.58 22.86
CA ALA A 29 -22.41 -9.59 21.80
C ALA A 29 -21.07 -10.01 22.42
N TRP A 30 -20.49 -11.10 21.92
CA TRP A 30 -19.11 -11.48 22.22
C TRP A 30 -18.19 -10.40 21.65
N GLY A 31 -17.95 -9.36 22.43
CA GLY A 31 -16.88 -8.40 22.21
C GLY A 31 -15.55 -9.10 22.44
N ALA A 32 -15.12 -9.91 21.46
CA ALA A 32 -13.75 -10.37 21.39
C ALA A 32 -12.87 -9.12 21.18
N THR A 33 -12.30 -8.61 22.27
CA THR A 33 -11.18 -7.68 22.18
C THR A 33 -10.02 -8.48 21.57
N VAL A 34 -9.87 -8.37 20.26
CA VAL A 34 -8.65 -8.82 19.57
C VAL A 34 -7.54 -7.93 20.12
N SER A 35 -6.83 -8.42 21.13
CA SER A 35 -5.54 -7.87 21.50
C SER A 35 -4.63 -8.14 20.32
N ALA A 36 -4.42 -7.12 19.47
CA ALA A 36 -3.42 -7.18 18.42
C ALA A 36 -2.07 -7.43 19.11
N ALA A 37 -1.61 -8.68 19.08
CA ALA A 37 -0.23 -8.97 19.41
C ALA A 37 0.60 -8.09 18.48
N ALA A 38 1.49 -7.28 19.05
CA ALA A 38 2.43 -6.50 18.24
C ALA A 38 3.26 -7.50 17.44
N GLU A 39 2.98 -7.59 16.14
CA GLU A 39 3.79 -8.35 15.19
C GLU A 39 5.24 -7.90 15.36
N ALA A 40 6.17 -8.85 15.39
CA ALA A 40 7.58 -8.48 15.32
C ALA A 40 7.80 -7.64 14.05
N PRO A 41 8.59 -6.55 14.09
CA PRO A 41 8.79 -5.70 12.93
C PRO A 41 9.30 -6.54 11.75
N ASP A 42 8.65 -6.41 10.59
CA ASP A 42 9.05 -7.14 9.39
C ASP A 42 10.50 -6.76 9.03
N PRO A 43 11.41 -7.75 8.93
CA PRO A 43 12.83 -7.50 8.68
C PRO A 43 13.13 -6.77 7.37
N TYR A 44 12.18 -6.74 6.42
CA TYR A 44 12.32 -6.13 5.11
C TYR A 44 11.76 -4.70 5.03
N GLU A 45 11.02 -4.22 6.03
CA GLU A 45 10.39 -2.89 6.01
C GLU A 45 11.38 -1.77 5.71
N THR A 46 12.56 -1.82 6.32
CA THR A 46 13.63 -0.83 6.07
C THR A 46 14.12 -0.86 4.62
N LEU A 47 14.17 -2.04 3.99
CA LEU A 47 14.60 -2.18 2.61
C LEU A 47 13.50 -1.72 1.63
N LEU A 48 12.24 -2.02 1.93
CA LEU A 48 11.10 -1.58 1.13
C LEU A 48 10.91 -0.06 1.21
N ALA A 49 11.08 0.55 2.38
CA ALA A 49 11.06 1.99 2.55
C ALA A 49 12.16 2.68 1.72
N ARG A 50 13.40 2.17 1.76
CA ARG A 50 14.50 2.69 0.93
C ARG A 50 14.23 2.51 -0.57
N ALA A 51 13.69 1.37 -0.98
CA ALA A 51 13.31 1.14 -2.37
C ALA A 51 12.23 2.14 -2.82
N ALA A 52 11.25 2.44 -1.96
CA ALA A 52 10.24 3.46 -2.24
C ALA A 52 10.88 4.85 -2.40
N GLU A 53 11.77 5.26 -1.49
CA GLU A 53 12.51 6.52 -1.59
C GLU A 53 13.33 6.62 -2.89
N GLN A 54 14.01 5.55 -3.30
CA GLN A 54 14.75 5.52 -4.57
C GLN A 54 13.85 5.68 -5.79
N LEU A 55 12.59 5.26 -5.70
CA LEU A 55 11.61 5.39 -6.78
C LEU A 55 10.97 6.78 -6.83
N THR A 56 10.76 7.40 -5.66
CA THR A 56 9.98 8.65 -5.54
C THR A 56 10.84 9.89 -5.34
N GLY A 57 12.12 9.73 -5.01
CA GLY A 57 13.07 10.80 -4.71
C GLY A 57 13.30 11.06 -3.22
N GLY A 58 12.53 10.43 -2.32
CA GLY A 58 12.63 10.67 -0.88
C GLY A 58 12.15 12.07 -0.48
N ASP A 59 12.87 12.73 0.42
CA ASP A 59 12.62 14.12 0.81
C ASP A 59 13.34 15.07 -0.17
N PHE A 60 12.58 15.94 -0.83
CA PHE A 60 13.09 16.88 -1.83
C PHE A 60 12.28 18.18 -1.83
N ASP A 61 12.90 19.27 -2.26
CA ASP A 61 12.21 20.55 -2.44
C ASP A 61 11.48 20.58 -3.79
N ALA A 62 10.14 20.50 -3.76
CA ALA A 62 9.31 20.55 -4.96
C ALA A 62 9.33 21.92 -5.68
N ALA A 63 9.84 22.98 -5.03
CA ALA A 63 10.00 24.31 -5.64
C ALA A 63 11.32 24.46 -6.40
N ASP A 64 12.28 23.55 -6.20
CA ASP A 64 13.48 23.49 -7.02
C ASP A 64 13.09 23.25 -8.49
N PRO A 65 13.62 24.04 -9.45
CA PRO A 65 13.22 23.96 -10.85
C PRO A 65 13.48 22.59 -11.50
N ASP A 66 14.53 21.87 -11.08
CA ASP A 66 14.86 20.56 -11.64
C ASP A 66 13.86 19.49 -11.15
N PHE A 67 13.53 19.51 -9.85
CA PHE A 67 12.50 18.62 -9.30
C PHE A 67 11.10 18.98 -9.80
N ALA A 68 10.76 20.26 -9.92
CA ALA A 68 9.49 20.70 -10.47
C ALA A 68 9.28 20.22 -11.92
N ALA A 69 10.33 20.23 -12.74
CA ALA A 69 10.28 19.70 -14.10
C ALA A 69 10.08 18.17 -14.12
N ALA A 70 10.78 17.44 -13.25
CA ALA A 70 10.61 15.99 -13.12
C ALA A 70 9.19 15.61 -12.64
N LEU A 71 8.67 16.31 -11.63
CA LEU A 71 7.30 16.14 -11.12
C LEU A 71 6.27 16.38 -12.22
N LYS A 72 6.40 17.47 -12.98
CA LYS A 72 5.48 17.78 -14.08
C LYS A 72 5.48 16.68 -15.15
N THR A 73 6.64 16.11 -15.43
CA THR A 73 6.78 15.02 -16.41
C THR A 73 6.08 13.75 -15.92
N LEU A 74 6.37 13.34 -14.68
CA LEU A 74 5.72 12.19 -14.03
C LEU A 74 4.19 12.37 -13.98
N ASP A 75 3.74 13.53 -13.54
CA ASP A 75 2.31 13.84 -13.39
C ASP A 75 1.58 13.86 -14.73
N THR A 76 2.19 14.45 -15.77
CA THR A 76 1.62 14.46 -17.13
C THR A 76 1.43 13.05 -17.67
N GLN A 77 2.45 12.20 -17.52
CA GLN A 77 2.40 10.81 -17.98
C GLN A 77 1.38 10.00 -17.20
N ALA A 78 1.41 10.07 -15.86
CA ALA A 78 0.50 9.36 -14.99
C ALA A 78 -0.96 9.78 -15.23
N SER A 79 -1.22 11.08 -15.31
CA SER A 79 -2.55 11.62 -15.63
C SER A 79 -3.05 11.16 -17.00
N GLY A 80 -2.15 11.02 -17.98
CA GLY A 80 -2.47 10.44 -19.29
C GLY A 80 -2.98 9.01 -19.19
N TRP A 81 -2.24 8.14 -18.49
CA TRP A 81 -2.65 6.75 -18.28
C TRP A 81 -3.88 6.61 -17.41
N TRP A 82 -4.01 7.45 -16.38
CA TRP A 82 -5.14 7.47 -15.46
C TRP A 82 -6.46 7.77 -16.17
N ARG A 83 -6.47 8.72 -17.10
CA ARG A 83 -7.69 9.06 -17.87
C ARG A 83 -8.13 7.95 -18.83
N GLN A 84 -7.18 7.17 -19.33
CA GLN A 84 -7.44 6.10 -20.30
C GLN A 84 -7.69 4.72 -19.66
N LEU A 85 -7.48 4.61 -18.34
CA LEU A 85 -7.65 3.36 -17.60
C LEU A 85 -9.12 2.93 -17.60
N ASP A 86 -9.40 1.74 -18.12
CA ASP A 86 -10.73 1.15 -18.07
C ASP A 86 -11.02 0.62 -16.65
N ARG A 87 -12.00 1.26 -15.99
CA ARG A 87 -12.46 0.92 -14.65
C ARG A 87 -13.75 0.08 -14.65
N SER A 88 -14.24 -0.33 -15.82
CA SER A 88 -15.48 -1.08 -15.93
C SER A 88 -15.32 -2.53 -15.45
N ALA A 89 -16.39 -3.09 -14.89
CA ALA A 89 -16.38 -4.47 -14.39
C ALA A 89 -16.22 -5.53 -15.51
N GLY A 90 -16.60 -5.19 -16.75
CA GLY A 90 -16.56 -6.08 -17.91
C GLY A 90 -15.32 -5.93 -18.78
N ARG A 91 -14.31 -5.20 -18.32
CA ARG A 91 -13.09 -4.93 -19.10
C ARG A 91 -12.34 -6.22 -19.44
N THR A 92 -11.84 -6.29 -20.66
CA THR A 92 -10.94 -7.38 -21.12
C THR A 92 -9.46 -6.98 -21.07
N ALA A 93 -9.19 -5.70 -20.79
CA ALA A 93 -7.88 -5.12 -20.59
C ALA A 93 -7.97 -3.85 -19.73
N LEU A 94 -6.84 -3.38 -19.20
CA LEU A 94 -6.78 -2.09 -18.47
C LEU A 94 -6.73 -0.89 -19.41
N TRP A 95 -6.15 -1.05 -20.59
CA TRP A 95 -6.10 -0.04 -21.65
C TRP A 95 -6.45 -0.70 -22.98
N ALA A 96 -7.19 0.02 -23.83
CA ALA A 96 -7.71 -0.51 -25.09
C ALA A 96 -6.61 -0.99 -26.06
N ASP A 97 -5.44 -0.34 -26.04
CA ASP A 97 -4.28 -0.70 -26.85
C ASP A 97 -3.48 -1.88 -26.31
N LEU A 98 -3.79 -2.37 -25.10
CA LEU A 98 -3.16 -3.52 -24.45
C LEU A 98 -4.19 -4.66 -24.28
N SER A 99 -4.96 -4.95 -25.33
CA SER A 99 -6.04 -5.93 -25.33
C SER A 99 -5.75 -7.13 -26.23
N PRO A 100 -6.11 -8.36 -25.81
CA PRO A 100 -6.61 -8.72 -24.47
C PRO A 100 -5.48 -8.75 -23.43
N ALA A 101 -5.81 -8.53 -22.16
CA ALA A 101 -4.81 -8.53 -21.08
C ALA A 101 -4.17 -9.89 -20.81
N LYS A 102 -4.78 -11.00 -21.24
CA LYS A 102 -4.20 -12.35 -21.07
C LYS A 102 -2.92 -12.56 -21.87
N ASP A 103 -2.67 -11.76 -22.91
CA ASP A 103 -1.50 -11.92 -23.75
C ASP A 103 -0.24 -11.41 -23.02
N PRO A 104 0.87 -12.16 -23.01
CA PRO A 104 2.07 -11.80 -22.23
C PRO A 104 2.64 -10.41 -22.48
N GLY A 105 2.66 -9.97 -23.74
CA GLY A 105 3.09 -8.61 -24.08
C GLY A 105 2.16 -7.54 -23.49
N ASN A 106 0.86 -7.83 -23.41
CA ASN A 106 -0.15 -6.85 -23.01
C ASN A 106 -0.22 -6.69 -21.48
N PHE A 107 -0.26 -7.78 -20.69
CA PHE A 107 -0.18 -7.61 -19.23
C PHE A 107 1.17 -7.06 -18.79
N GLY A 108 2.28 -7.43 -19.46
CA GLY A 108 3.61 -6.93 -19.15
C GLY A 108 3.68 -5.40 -19.28
N GLN A 109 3.21 -4.86 -20.41
CA GLN A 109 3.15 -3.42 -20.63
C GLN A 109 2.14 -2.71 -19.72
N SER A 110 1.08 -3.41 -19.32
CA SER A 110 0.10 -2.89 -18.36
C SER A 110 0.74 -2.65 -16.98
N TYR A 111 1.59 -3.57 -16.50
CA TYR A 111 2.33 -3.37 -15.24
C TYR A 111 3.29 -2.18 -15.30
N THR A 112 3.91 -1.92 -16.45
CA THR A 112 4.75 -0.72 -16.64
C THR A 112 3.95 0.57 -16.44
N ARG A 113 2.74 0.66 -17.01
CA ARG A 113 1.85 1.82 -16.81
C ARG A 113 1.34 1.91 -15.37
N LEU A 114 0.96 0.79 -14.76
CA LEU A 114 0.56 0.74 -13.36
C LEU A 114 1.69 1.19 -12.42
N ARG A 115 2.95 0.84 -12.73
CA ARG A 115 4.12 1.34 -11.98
C ARG A 115 4.23 2.86 -12.07
N THR A 116 4.05 3.46 -13.25
CA THR A 116 4.03 4.94 -13.38
C THR A 116 2.93 5.57 -12.52
N LEU A 117 1.73 5.00 -12.54
CA LEU A 117 0.61 5.48 -11.71
C LEU A 117 0.89 5.34 -10.21
N ALA A 118 1.46 4.21 -9.79
CA ALA A 118 1.84 3.97 -8.39
C ALA A 118 2.97 4.89 -7.93
N THR A 119 3.98 5.14 -8.77
CA THR A 119 5.04 6.11 -8.49
C THR A 119 4.47 7.51 -8.34
N ALA A 120 3.59 7.95 -9.25
CA ALA A 120 2.93 9.26 -9.10
C ALA A 120 2.12 9.34 -7.81
N TRP A 121 1.31 8.32 -7.50
CA TRP A 121 0.55 8.27 -6.24
C TRP A 121 1.43 8.35 -4.98
N ALA A 122 2.63 7.79 -5.02
CA ALA A 122 3.58 7.79 -3.90
C ALA A 122 4.51 9.01 -3.86
N THR A 123 4.58 9.82 -4.93
CA THR A 123 5.43 11.01 -5.00
C THR A 123 4.64 12.27 -4.64
N PRO A 124 5.00 12.99 -3.55
CA PRO A 124 4.39 14.26 -3.19
C PRO A 124 4.47 15.28 -4.34
N GLY A 125 3.38 16.03 -4.55
CA GLY A 125 3.32 17.09 -5.56
C GLY A 125 2.78 16.67 -6.93
N THR A 126 2.52 15.38 -7.18
CA THR A 126 1.73 14.96 -8.36
C THR A 126 0.23 15.07 -8.08
N SER A 127 -0.58 15.12 -9.14
CA SER A 127 -2.06 15.18 -9.04
C SER A 127 -2.69 13.91 -8.46
N LEU A 128 -1.98 12.78 -8.47
CA LEU A 128 -2.44 11.51 -7.94
C LEU A 128 -1.96 11.25 -6.50
N SER A 129 -1.06 12.08 -5.98
CA SER A 129 -0.38 11.88 -4.70
C SER A 129 -1.36 11.66 -3.54
N GLY A 130 -1.24 10.52 -2.85
CA GLY A 130 -2.01 10.21 -1.64
C GLY A 130 -3.52 10.03 -1.84
N SER A 131 -4.00 10.00 -3.10
CA SER A 131 -5.43 9.82 -3.39
C SER A 131 -5.92 8.42 -3.02
N ALA A 132 -6.97 8.34 -2.19
CA ALA A 132 -7.59 7.07 -1.83
C ALA A 132 -8.28 6.38 -3.04
N GLU A 133 -8.84 7.16 -3.96
CA GLU A 133 -9.42 6.65 -5.22
C GLU A 133 -8.36 6.00 -6.09
N THR A 134 -7.20 6.65 -6.22
CA THR A 134 -6.08 6.12 -7.00
C THR A 134 -5.55 4.83 -6.39
N LEU A 135 -5.36 4.78 -5.07
CA LEU A 135 -4.95 3.56 -4.38
C LEU A 135 -5.95 2.41 -4.62
N GLY A 136 -7.25 2.66 -4.40
CA GLY A 136 -8.28 1.65 -4.60
C GLY A 136 -8.32 1.10 -6.03
N THR A 137 -8.19 2.00 -7.01
CA THR A 137 -8.17 1.64 -8.44
C THR A 137 -6.90 0.87 -8.82
N LEU A 138 -5.73 1.25 -8.31
CA LEU A 138 -4.48 0.52 -8.55
C LEU A 138 -4.55 -0.90 -8.02
N LEU A 139 -5.04 -1.09 -6.79
CA LEU A 139 -5.22 -2.41 -6.20
C LEU A 139 -6.20 -3.27 -7.01
N ASP A 140 -7.28 -2.67 -7.52
CA ASP A 140 -8.24 -3.34 -8.38
C ASP A 140 -7.66 -3.76 -9.73
N ALA A 141 -6.88 -2.88 -10.36
CA ALA A 141 -6.19 -3.16 -11.61
C ALA A 141 -5.13 -4.28 -11.46
N LEU A 142 -4.38 -4.29 -10.36
CA LEU A 142 -3.42 -5.35 -10.04
C LEU A 142 -4.12 -6.70 -9.86
N ARG A 143 -5.24 -6.75 -9.14
CA ARG A 143 -6.06 -7.97 -9.00
C ARG A 143 -6.59 -8.46 -10.35
N PHE A 144 -7.03 -7.55 -11.22
CA PHE A 144 -7.48 -7.90 -12.57
C PHE A 144 -6.37 -8.55 -13.41
N LEU A 145 -5.17 -7.96 -13.45
CA LEU A 145 -4.05 -8.53 -14.20
C LEU A 145 -3.60 -9.88 -13.63
N HIS A 146 -3.60 -10.02 -12.30
CA HIS A 146 -3.34 -11.31 -11.66
C HIS A 146 -4.38 -12.35 -12.13
N ALA A 147 -5.67 -12.06 -12.03
CA ALA A 147 -6.72 -13.02 -12.39
C ALA A 147 -6.80 -13.34 -13.89
N THR A 148 -6.32 -12.45 -14.78
CA THR A 148 -6.54 -12.55 -16.23
C THR A 148 -5.31 -12.98 -17.02
N GLY A 149 -4.10 -12.60 -16.58
CA GLY A 149 -2.88 -12.77 -17.37
C GLY A 149 -1.67 -13.29 -16.61
N TYR A 150 -1.44 -12.84 -15.37
CA TYR A 150 -0.24 -13.19 -14.61
C TYR A 150 -0.57 -13.88 -13.28
N HIS A 151 -0.78 -15.19 -13.36
CA HIS A 151 -1.04 -16.06 -12.21
C HIS A 151 -0.28 -17.39 -12.36
N PRO A 152 -0.03 -18.11 -11.25
CA PRO A 152 0.40 -19.51 -11.34
C PRO A 152 -0.63 -20.35 -12.11
N GLY A 153 -0.14 -21.31 -12.88
CA GLY A 153 -0.96 -22.27 -13.63
C GLY A 153 -1.56 -23.35 -12.75
#